data_AF-A0A3L7YX32-F1
#
_entry.id   AF-A0A3L7YX32-F1
#
_cell.length_a   1.000
_cell.length_b   1.000
_cell.length_c   1.000
_cell.angle_alpha   90.00
_cell.angle_beta   90.00
_cell.angle_gamma   90.00
#
_symmetry.space_group_name_H-M   'P 1'
#
loop_
_entity.id
_entity.type
_entity.pdbx_description
1 polymer ?
#
loop_
_entity_poly.entity_id
_entity_poly.type
_entity_poly.pdbx_seq_one_letter_code
_entity_poly.pdbx_strand_id
1 'polypeptide(L)'
;THADVFSEPELSGSGHAGEEPHGMSTNAAVLLLLLATTLTAIGAETLVGAVEGAARAMGMTDLFVGFIVVAVVGNAAEHFSAVVFARRDQMQLAINIAKDSSVQIALLVAPVLVLFSWVLGAPMNLVFHPFELFGLALAVFAVTFVSLDGESNWYEGLLLLALYVIVALATYFVPA
;
A
#
# COMPACT_ATOMS: atom_id res chain seq x y z
N THR A 1 11.08 21.79 -6.76
CA THR A 1 11.89 22.56 -5.79
C THR A 1 12.67 21.69 -4.82
N HIS A 2 12.35 20.39 -4.66
CA HIS A 2 13.07 19.46 -3.77
C HIS A 2 13.42 18.13 -4.46
N ALA A 3 13.73 18.15 -5.76
CA ALA A 3 13.97 16.92 -6.54
C ALA A 3 15.17 16.12 -6.01
N ASP A 4 16.14 16.81 -5.42
CA ASP A 4 17.32 16.31 -4.72
C ASP A 4 17.00 15.46 -3.48
N VAL A 5 15.87 15.73 -2.81
CA VAL A 5 15.40 14.97 -1.64
C VAL A 5 14.73 13.65 -2.04
N PHE A 6 14.17 13.58 -3.26
CA PHE A 6 13.48 12.40 -3.80
C PHE A 6 14.32 11.57 -4.78
N SER A 7 15.48 12.09 -5.21
CA SER A 7 16.47 11.28 -5.90
C SER A 7 17.10 10.32 -4.91
N GLU A 8 16.59 9.09 -4.85
CA GLU A 8 17.23 8.02 -4.09
C GLU A 8 18.67 7.85 -4.59
N PRO A 9 19.66 7.67 -3.69
CA PRO A 9 20.94 7.13 -4.12
C PRO A 9 20.64 5.80 -4.78
N GLU A 10 21.12 5.60 -6.01
CA GLU A 10 20.93 4.37 -6.76
C GLU A 10 21.08 3.17 -5.82
N LEU A 11 20.21 2.17 -5.96
CA LEU A 11 20.30 0.84 -5.36
C LEU A 11 21.59 0.06 -5.75
N SER A 12 22.67 0.77 -6.07
CA SER A 12 24.03 0.31 -6.31
C SER A 12 24.72 0.06 -4.97
N GLY A 13 24.33 -1.01 -4.26
CA GLY A 13 24.86 -1.23 -2.92
C GLY A 13 24.57 -2.57 -2.24
N SER A 14 24.36 -3.67 -2.98
CA SER A 14 24.56 -5.01 -2.42
C SER A 14 25.58 -5.76 -3.27
N GLY A 15 26.70 -6.16 -2.65
CA GLY A 15 27.87 -6.72 -3.31
C GLY A 15 27.61 -7.97 -4.16
N HIS A 16 27.28 -7.76 -5.43
CA HIS A 16 27.59 -8.70 -6.51
C HIS A 16 28.65 -8.06 -7.38
N ALA A 17 29.85 -8.65 -7.32
CA ALA A 17 30.96 -8.30 -8.17
C ALA A 17 30.58 -8.58 -9.64
N GLY A 18 30.62 -7.55 -10.49
CA GLY A 18 30.97 -7.71 -11.90
C GLY A 18 29.86 -7.80 -12.95
N GLU A 19 28.63 -7.38 -12.68
CA GLU A 19 27.63 -7.19 -13.75
C GLU A 19 27.48 -5.69 -14.06
N GLU A 20 27.92 -5.26 -15.24
CA GLU A 20 27.52 -3.97 -15.79
C GLU A 20 25.98 -3.91 -15.84
N PRO A 21 25.34 -2.79 -15.46
CA PRO A 21 23.90 -2.68 -15.54
C PRO A 21 23.50 -2.76 -17.02
N HIS A 22 23.07 -3.95 -17.47
CA HIS A 22 22.44 -4.12 -18.77
C HIS A 22 21.10 -3.37 -18.75
N GLY A 23 21.17 -2.08 -19.08
CA GLY A 23 20.00 -1.23 -19.22
C GLY A 23 19.06 -1.83 -20.26
N MET A 24 17.85 -2.19 -19.82
CA MET A 24 16.79 -2.63 -20.72
C MET A 24 16.49 -1.50 -21.70
N SER A 25 16.35 -1.82 -23.00
CA SER A 25 15.97 -0.81 -23.99
C SER A 25 14.58 -0.25 -23.65
N THR A 26 14.35 1.05 -23.89
CA THR A 26 13.07 1.71 -23.58
C THR A 26 11.88 0.97 -24.17
N ASN A 27 12.02 0.43 -25.38
CA ASN A 27 10.96 -0.35 -26.03
C ASN A 27 10.67 -1.66 -25.29
N ALA A 28 11.71 -2.37 -24.84
CA ALA A 28 11.54 -3.58 -24.05
C ALA A 28 10.89 -3.27 -22.69
N ALA A 29 11.27 -2.16 -22.04
CA ALA A 29 10.68 -1.73 -20.77
C ALA A 29 9.19 -1.37 -20.92
N VAL A 30 8.81 -0.63 -21.97
CA VAL A 30 7.42 -0.30 -22.26
C VAL A 30 6.60 -1.54 -22.57
N LEU A 31 7.14 -2.48 -23.36
CA LEU A 31 6.46 -3.75 -23.67
C LEU A 31 6.25 -4.58 -22.40
N LEU A 32 7.27 -4.70 -21.55
CA LEU A 32 7.17 -5.42 -20.29
C LEU A 32 6.14 -4.77 -19.35
N LEU A 33 6.13 -3.43 -19.25
CA LEU A 33 5.18 -2.69 -18.44
C LEU A 33 3.74 -2.93 -18.90
N LEU A 34 3.47 -2.86 -20.21
CA LEU A 34 2.15 -3.12 -20.77
C LEU A 34 1.70 -4.56 -20.50
N LEU A 35 2.60 -5.54 -20.69
CA LEU A 35 2.31 -6.94 -20.42
C LEU A 35 2.01 -7.19 -18.94
N ALA A 36 2.87 -6.69 -18.05
CA ALA A 36 2.70 -6.81 -16.61
C ALA A 36 1.40 -6.16 -16.14
N THR A 37 1.10 -4.94 -16.62
CA THR A 37 -0.14 -4.23 -16.31
C THR A 37 -1.37 -5.02 -16.75
N THR A 38 -1.34 -5.60 -17.96
CA THR A 38 -2.45 -6.42 -18.49
C THR A 38 -2.66 -7.67 -17.64
N LEU A 39 -1.59 -8.37 -17.28
CA LEU A 39 -1.67 -9.56 -16.43
C LEU A 39 -2.18 -9.21 -15.03
N THR A 40 -1.72 -8.11 -14.46
CA THR A 40 -2.21 -7.59 -13.17
C THR A 40 -3.69 -7.26 -13.23
N ALA A 41 -4.18 -6.65 -14.32
CA ALA A 41 -5.61 -6.36 -14.48
C ALA A 41 -6.47 -7.64 -14.50
N ILE A 42 -6.03 -8.67 -15.22
CA ILE A 42 -6.70 -9.99 -15.24
C ILE A 42 -6.68 -10.64 -13.85
N GLY A 43 -5.54 -10.54 -13.16
CA GLY A 43 -5.39 -11.03 -11.78
C GLY A 43 -6.29 -10.29 -10.79
N ALA A 44 -6.41 -8.97 -10.91
CA ALA A 44 -7.27 -8.14 -10.07
C ALA A 44 -8.76 -8.50 -10.24
N GLU A 45 -9.23 -8.68 -11.48
CA GLU A 45 -10.60 -9.13 -11.75
C GLU A 45 -10.90 -10.49 -11.10
N THR A 46 -9.96 -11.43 -11.25
CA THR A 46 -10.07 -12.77 -10.66
C THR A 46 -10.08 -12.71 -9.13
N LEU A 47 -9.21 -11.86 -8.55
CA LEU A 47 -9.12 -11.65 -7.11
C LEU A 47 -10.41 -11.08 -6.54
N VAL A 48 -10.95 -10.01 -7.14
CA VAL A 48 -12.18 -9.37 -6.67
C VAL A 48 -13.34 -10.37 -6.70
N GLY A 49 -13.51 -11.11 -7.80
CA GLY A 49 -14.55 -12.14 -7.89
C GLY A 49 -14.40 -13.25 -6.84
N ALA A 50 -13.18 -13.73 -6.59
CA ALA A 50 -12.91 -14.74 -5.57
C ALA A 50 -13.17 -14.21 -4.15
N VAL A 51 -12.74 -12.99 -3.86
CA VAL A 51 -12.89 -12.34 -2.57
C VAL A 51 -14.36 -12.06 -2.26
N GLU A 52 -15.15 -11.57 -3.22
CA GLU A 52 -16.60 -11.41 -3.04
C GLU A 52 -17.30 -12.74 -2.74
N GLY A 53 -16.94 -13.80 -3.48
CA GLY A 53 -17.49 -15.13 -3.26
C GLY A 53 -17.18 -15.66 -1.86
N ALA A 54 -15.92 -15.51 -1.43
CA ALA A 54 -15.46 -15.92 -0.10
C ALA A 54 -16.11 -15.08 1.01
N ALA A 55 -16.23 -13.76 0.81
CA ALA A 55 -16.84 -12.84 1.75
C ALA A 55 -18.30 -13.21 2.04
N ARG A 56 -19.08 -13.49 0.99
CA ARG A 56 -20.48 -13.96 1.13
C ARG A 56 -20.58 -15.28 1.88
N ALA A 57 -19.67 -16.22 1.63
CA ALA A 57 -19.67 -17.52 2.30
C ALA A 57 -19.28 -17.44 3.80
N MET A 58 -18.40 -16.50 4.16
CA MET A 58 -17.91 -16.31 5.52
C MET A 58 -18.65 -15.22 6.31
N GLY A 59 -19.66 -14.58 5.71
CA GLY A 59 -20.42 -13.50 6.35
C GLY A 59 -19.59 -12.24 6.64
N MET A 60 -18.57 -11.98 5.83
CA MET A 60 -17.69 -10.82 6.00
C MET A 60 -18.38 -9.54 5.54
N THR A 61 -18.10 -8.42 6.21
CA THR A 61 -18.60 -7.10 5.79
C THR A 61 -17.85 -6.61 4.57
N ASP A 62 -18.53 -5.91 3.65
CA ASP A 62 -17.89 -5.27 2.49
C ASP A 62 -16.79 -4.29 2.94
N LEU A 63 -17.00 -3.64 4.09
CA LEU A 63 -16.02 -2.78 4.75
C LEU A 63 -14.75 -3.56 5.12
N PHE A 64 -14.84 -4.70 5.80
CA PHE A 64 -13.66 -5.49 6.15
C PHE A 64 -12.92 -5.98 4.90
N VAL A 65 -13.68 -6.43 3.89
CA VAL A 65 -13.12 -6.90 2.63
C VAL A 65 -12.33 -5.81 1.92
N GLY A 66 -12.92 -4.64 1.71
CA GLY A 66 -12.27 -3.53 1.02
C GLY A 66 -11.13 -2.92 1.85
N PHE A 67 -11.39 -2.63 3.13
CA PHE A 67 -10.49 -1.87 4.00
C PHE A 67 -9.30 -2.69 4.50
N ILE A 68 -9.45 -4.01 4.65
CA ILE A 68 -8.40 -4.90 5.17
C ILE A 68 -7.88 -5.84 4.07
N VAL A 69 -8.74 -6.71 3.53
CA VAL A 69 -8.29 -7.81 2.66
C VAL A 69 -7.70 -7.29 1.36
N VAL A 70 -8.45 -6.46 0.63
CA VAL A 70 -8.00 -5.91 -0.66
C VAL A 70 -6.79 -5.00 -0.48
N ALA A 71 -6.77 -4.16 0.57
CA ALA A 71 -5.65 -3.28 0.86
C ALA A 71 -4.34 -4.05 1.14
N VAL A 72 -4.39 -5.13 1.92
CA VAL A 72 -3.20 -5.95 2.22
C VAL A 72 -2.68 -6.64 0.96
N VAL A 73 -3.56 -7.24 0.18
CA VAL A 73 -3.16 -7.97 -1.04
C VAL A 73 -2.61 -7.01 -2.09
N GLY A 74 -3.26 -5.85 -2.29
CA GLY A 74 -2.83 -4.84 -3.26
C GLY A 74 -1.44 -4.27 -2.96
N ASN A 75 -1.09 -4.12 -1.68
CA ASN A 75 0.18 -3.53 -1.24
C ASN A 75 1.22 -4.58 -0.81
N ALA A 76 0.96 -5.88 -1.02
CA ALA A 76 1.80 -6.96 -0.50
C ALA A 76 3.25 -6.91 -1.01
N ALA A 77 3.45 -6.56 -2.29
CA ALA A 77 4.78 -6.46 -2.89
C ALA A 77 5.61 -5.32 -2.29
N GLU A 78 4.97 -4.18 -2.03
CA GLU A 78 5.61 -3.02 -1.39
C GLU A 78 5.92 -3.31 0.07
N HIS A 79 4.99 -3.92 0.81
CA HIS A 79 5.22 -4.38 2.19
C HIS A 79 6.39 -5.36 2.27
N PHE A 80 6.45 -6.33 1.35
CA PHE A 80 7.55 -7.29 1.31
C PHE A 80 8.90 -6.58 1.09
N SER A 81 8.95 -5.64 0.14
CA SER A 81 10.15 -4.88 -0.16
C SER A 81 10.58 -4.02 1.03
N ALA A 82 9.65 -3.31 1.67
CA ALA A 82 9.90 -2.52 2.88
C ALA A 82 10.45 -3.39 4.02
N VAL A 83 9.88 -4.57 4.27
CA VAL A 83 10.38 -5.50 5.29
C VAL A 83 11.78 -6.01 4.94
N VAL A 84 12.08 -6.31 3.67
CA VAL A 84 13.42 -6.72 3.23
C VAL A 84 14.45 -5.61 3.50
N PHE A 85 14.12 -4.36 3.17
CA PHE A 85 15.01 -3.23 3.45
C PHE A 85 15.16 -2.94 4.94
N ALA A 86 14.08 -3.02 5.73
CA ALA A 86 14.14 -2.91 7.18
C ALA A 86 15.05 -3.98 7.80
N ARG A 87 14.99 -5.24 7.31
CA ARG A 87 15.88 -6.32 7.76
C ARG A 87 17.34 -6.14 7.37
N ARG A 88 17.63 -5.27 6.40
CA ARG A 88 18.97 -4.88 5.97
C ARG A 88 19.46 -3.61 6.69
N ASP A 89 18.82 -3.25 7.80
CA ASP A 89 19.13 -2.04 8.58
C ASP A 89 18.89 -0.73 7.79
N GLN A 90 18.04 -0.78 6.76
CA GLN A 90 17.65 0.37 5.94
C GLN A 90 16.24 0.83 6.31
N MET A 91 16.02 1.14 7.60
CA MET A 91 14.69 1.52 8.12
C MET A 91 14.15 2.80 7.46
N GLN A 92 15.00 3.79 7.17
CA GLN A 92 14.59 5.01 6.49
C GLN A 92 13.99 4.72 5.10
N LEU A 93 14.58 3.79 4.35
CA LEU A 93 14.08 3.37 3.05
C LEU A 93 12.74 2.64 3.19
N ALA A 94 12.60 1.77 4.19
CA ALA A 94 11.34 1.08 4.48
C ALA A 94 10.20 2.07 4.83
N ILE A 95 10.49 3.07 5.66
CA ILE A 95 9.52 4.14 6.01
C ILE A 95 9.17 4.97 4.78
N ASN A 96 10.15 5.32 3.93
CA ASN A 96 9.92 6.08 2.71
C ASN A 96 8.99 5.32 1.76
N ILE A 97 9.24 4.02 1.50
CA ILE A 97 8.36 3.17 0.68
C ILE A 97 6.91 3.22 1.20
N ALA A 98 6.71 3.05 2.51
CA ALA A 98 5.38 3.05 3.11
C ALA A 98 4.69 4.44 3.07
N LYS A 99 5.43 5.50 3.38
CA LYS A 99 4.92 6.87 3.40
C LYS A 99 4.59 7.35 1.99
N ASP A 100 5.46 7.10 1.02
CA ASP A 100 5.29 7.56 -0.35
C ASP A 100 4.10 6.85 -1.02
N SER A 101 3.95 5.53 -0.80
CA SER A 101 2.76 4.77 -1.22
C SER A 101 1.47 5.36 -0.61
N SER A 102 1.48 5.67 0.70
CA SER A 102 0.32 6.28 1.38
C SER A 102 -0.04 7.67 0.83
N VAL A 103 0.96 8.52 0.61
CA VAL A 103 0.77 9.86 0.04
C VAL A 103 0.26 9.77 -1.40
N GLN A 104 0.77 8.83 -2.20
CA GLN A 104 0.31 8.59 -3.56
C GLN A 104 -1.16 8.16 -3.59
N ILE A 105 -1.56 7.23 -2.71
CA ILE A 105 -2.96 6.80 -2.63
C ILE A 105 -3.87 7.98 -2.27
N ALA A 106 -3.49 8.76 -1.26
CA ALA A 106 -4.30 9.87 -0.75
C ALA A 106 -4.40 11.05 -1.72
N LEU A 107 -3.29 11.45 -2.37
CA LEU A 107 -3.24 12.66 -3.19
C LEU A 107 -3.42 12.42 -4.68
N LEU A 108 -3.20 11.20 -5.17
CA LEU A 108 -3.30 10.87 -6.59
C LEU A 108 -4.38 9.84 -6.85
N VAL A 109 -4.28 8.64 -6.27
CA VAL A 109 -5.14 7.51 -6.65
C VAL A 109 -6.60 7.81 -6.32
N ALA A 110 -6.91 8.15 -5.06
CA ALA A 110 -8.30 8.39 -4.65
C ALA A 110 -8.96 9.56 -5.42
N PRO A 111 -8.32 10.74 -5.59
CA PRO A 111 -8.88 11.82 -6.39
C PRO A 111 -9.08 11.43 -7.87
N VAL A 112 -8.12 10.73 -8.48
CA VAL A 112 -8.24 10.28 -9.87
C VAL A 112 -9.39 9.30 -10.03
N LEU A 113 -9.57 8.35 -9.10
CA LEU A 113 -10.69 7.42 -9.13
C LEU A 113 -12.04 8.12 -9.03
N VAL A 114 -12.17 9.12 -8.15
CA VAL A 114 -13.39 9.94 -8.04
C VAL A 114 -13.70 10.65 -9.35
N LEU A 115 -12.70 11.28 -9.98
CA LEU A 115 -12.89 11.96 -11.26
C LEU A 115 -13.24 10.98 -12.39
N PHE A 116 -12.57 9.82 -12.42
CA PHE A 116 -12.80 8.81 -13.45
C PHE A 116 -14.17 8.13 -13.31
N SER A 117 -14.66 7.99 -12.08
CA SER A 117 -15.97 7.41 -11.77
C SER A 117 -17.13 8.16 -12.47
N TRP A 118 -16.98 9.46 -12.70
CA TRP A 118 -17.98 10.28 -13.40
C TRP A 118 -18.08 9.91 -14.87
N VAL A 119 -16.96 9.54 -15.50
CA VAL A 119 -16.92 9.10 -16.91
C VAL A 119 -17.55 7.72 -17.07
N LEU A 120 -17.41 6.86 -16.06
CA LEU A 120 -17.99 5.51 -16.05
C LEU A 120 -19.50 5.49 -15.71
N GLY A 121 -20.08 6.61 -15.28
CA GLY A 121 -21.49 6.70 -14.89
C GLY A 121 -21.82 6.05 -13.54
N ALA A 122 -20.80 5.70 -12.74
CA ALA A 122 -20.93 5.12 -11.41
C ALA A 122 -20.19 6.00 -10.40
N PRO A 123 -20.81 7.12 -9.93
CA PRO A 123 -20.10 8.14 -9.18
C PRO A 123 -19.61 7.61 -7.81
N MET A 124 -18.30 7.69 -7.59
CA MET A 124 -17.63 7.45 -6.32
C MET A 124 -17.48 8.78 -5.57
N ASN A 125 -17.70 8.75 -4.25
CA ASN A 125 -17.47 9.90 -3.37
C ASN A 125 -16.34 9.60 -2.37
N LEU A 126 -15.81 10.66 -1.73
CA LEU A 126 -14.88 10.55 -0.60
C LEU A 126 -15.64 10.64 0.73
N VAL A 127 -16.80 9.97 0.81
CA VAL A 127 -17.59 9.92 2.03
C VAL A 127 -17.22 8.64 2.76
N PHE A 128 -16.39 8.78 3.78
CA PHE A 128 -15.98 7.70 4.65
C PHE A 128 -16.87 7.65 5.90
N HIS A 129 -17.12 6.47 6.43
CA HIS A 129 -17.83 6.33 7.70
C HIS A 129 -17.00 6.97 8.84
N PRO A 130 -17.62 7.59 9.88
CA PRO A 130 -16.86 8.18 10.98
C PRO A 130 -15.85 7.23 11.64
N PHE A 131 -16.17 5.93 11.65
CA PHE A 131 -15.25 4.89 12.12
C PHE A 131 -13.99 4.78 11.26
N GLU A 132 -14.12 4.81 9.92
CA GLU A 132 -12.98 4.76 8.98
C GLU A 132 -12.11 6.00 9.12
N LEU A 133 -12.73 7.18 9.26
CA LEU A 133 -12.02 8.44 9.48
C LEU A 133 -11.23 8.42 10.79
N PHE A 134 -11.84 7.88 11.86
CA PHE A 134 -11.15 7.72 13.14
C PHE A 134 -10.00 6.72 13.04
N GLY A 135 -10.20 5.57 12.39
CA GLY A 135 -9.16 4.57 12.17
C GLY A 135 -7.98 5.13 11.36
N LEU A 136 -8.28 5.88 10.29
CA LEU A 136 -7.26 6.56 9.48
C LEU A 136 -6.49 7.61 10.29
N ALA A 137 -7.20 8.46 11.03
CA ALA A 137 -6.57 9.48 11.87
C ALA A 137 -5.69 8.85 12.97
N LEU A 138 -6.16 7.77 13.58
CA LEU A 138 -5.42 7.02 14.60
C LEU A 138 -4.16 6.38 14.00
N ALA A 139 -4.24 5.80 12.80
CA ALA A 139 -3.09 5.23 12.11
C ALA A 139 -2.04 6.29 11.78
N VAL A 140 -2.46 7.43 11.20
CA VAL A 140 -1.56 8.54 10.89
C VAL A 140 -0.91 9.09 12.17
N PHE A 141 -1.70 9.27 13.23
CA PHE A 141 -1.18 9.75 14.51
C PHE A 141 -0.18 8.76 15.12
N ALA A 142 -0.51 7.47 15.17
CA ALA A 142 0.36 6.45 15.75
C ALA A 142 1.70 6.32 15.00
N VAL A 143 1.65 6.26 13.67
CA VAL A 143 2.88 6.20 12.85
C VAL A 143 3.69 7.47 13.00
N THR A 144 3.04 8.65 13.00
CA THR A 144 3.73 9.93 13.22
C THR A 144 4.42 9.92 14.57
N PHE A 145 3.70 9.57 15.64
CA PHE A 145 4.20 9.58 17.01
C PHE A 145 5.39 8.64 17.21
N VAL A 146 5.32 7.41 16.70
CA VAL A 146 6.43 6.44 16.75
C VAL A 146 7.62 6.90 15.91
N SER A 147 7.40 7.69 14.85
CA SER A 147 8.50 8.18 14.01
C SER A 147 9.15 9.48 14.51
N LEU A 148 8.66 10.08 15.61
CA LEU A 148 9.12 11.40 16.06
C LEU A 148 10.52 11.39 16.70
N ASP A 149 10.88 10.31 17.38
CA ASP A 149 12.20 10.19 18.02
C ASP A 149 13.31 9.79 17.04
N GLY A 150 12.93 9.34 15.83
CA GLY A 150 13.85 8.99 14.74
C GLY A 150 14.53 7.64 14.93
N GLU A 151 14.17 6.88 15.96
CA GLU A 151 14.64 5.52 16.19
C GLU A 151 13.48 4.53 15.98
N SER A 152 13.77 3.23 15.88
CA SER A 152 12.72 2.22 15.77
C SER A 152 13.11 0.99 16.58
N ASN A 153 12.15 0.42 17.30
CA ASN A 153 12.36 -0.80 18.06
C ASN A 153 11.30 -1.86 17.71
N TRP A 154 11.66 -3.14 17.91
CA TRP A 154 10.75 -4.26 17.65
C TRP A 154 9.45 -4.17 18.47
N TYR A 155 9.51 -3.56 19.66
CA TYR A 155 8.35 -3.36 20.52
C TYR A 155 7.37 -2.33 19.93
N GLU A 156 7.86 -1.23 19.36
CA GLU A 156 7.01 -0.26 18.65
C GLU A 156 6.36 -0.90 17.42
N GLY A 157 7.13 -1.69 16.66
CA GLY A 157 6.59 -2.48 15.55
C GLY A 157 5.48 -3.43 16.00
N LEU A 158 5.65 -4.12 17.13
CA LEU A 158 4.63 -4.98 17.71
C LEU A 158 3.37 -4.20 18.12
N LEU A 159 3.53 -3.01 18.71
CA LEU A 159 2.40 -2.15 19.09
C LEU A 159 1.63 -1.65 17.86
N LEU A 160 2.32 -1.28 16.78
CA LEU A 160 1.68 -0.89 15.52
C LEU A 160 0.92 -2.05 14.87
N LEU A 161 1.49 -3.27 14.90
CA LEU A 161 0.81 -4.48 14.43
C LEU A 161 -0.42 -4.80 15.29
N ALA A 162 -0.31 -4.67 16.62
CA ALA A 162 -1.43 -4.88 17.53
C ALA A 162 -2.56 -3.87 17.28
N LEU A 163 -2.21 -2.59 17.08
CA LEU A 163 -3.16 -1.55 16.70
C LEU A 163 -3.86 -1.89 15.37
N TYR A 164 -3.11 -2.32 14.36
CA TYR A 164 -3.67 -2.75 13.07
C TYR A 164 -4.67 -3.91 13.24
N VAL A 165 -4.32 -4.94 14.02
CA VAL A 165 -5.21 -6.08 14.29
C VAL A 165 -6.48 -5.63 15.02
N ILE A 166 -6.39 -4.72 15.99
CA ILE A 166 -7.56 -4.18 16.69
C ILE A 166 -8.49 -3.45 15.71
N VAL A 167 -7.94 -2.60 14.83
CA VAL A 167 -8.71 -1.90 13.80
C VAL A 167 -9.35 -2.89 12.82
N ALA A 168 -8.62 -3.93 12.40
CA ALA A 168 -9.13 -4.96 11.50
C ALA A 168 -10.27 -5.79 12.14
N LEU A 169 -10.14 -6.15 13.42
CA LEU A 169 -11.22 -6.84 14.13
C LEU A 169 -12.44 -5.92 14.30
N ALA A 170 -12.22 -4.63 14.56
CA ALA A 170 -13.31 -3.68 14.65
C ALA A 170 -14.04 -3.51 13.31
N THR A 171 -13.35 -3.43 12.16
CA THR A 171 -14.03 -3.42 10.84
C THR A 171 -14.77 -4.71 10.52
N TYR A 172 -14.34 -5.85 11.08
CA TYR A 172 -15.02 -7.13 10.93
C TYR A 172 -16.36 -7.17 11.69
N PHE A 173 -16.39 -6.63 12.92
CA PHE A 173 -17.57 -6.71 13.81
C PHE A 173 -18.51 -5.50 13.74
N VAL A 174 -18.06 -4.36 13.20
CA VAL A 174 -18.93 -3.20 12.99
C VAL A 174 -19.93 -3.53 11.87
N PRO A 175 -21.25 -3.50 12.14
CA PRO A 175 -22.26 -3.69 11.10
C PRO A 175 -22.15 -2.56 10.07
N ALA A 176 -22.27 -2.91 8.79
CA ALA A 176 -22.40 -1.95 7.70
C ALA A 176 -23.72 -1.16 7.82
#